data_AF-A0A2S3XXS4-F1
#
_entry.id   AF-A0A2S3XXS4-F1
#
_cell.length_a   1.000
_cell.length_b   1.000
_cell.length_c   1.000
_cell.angle_alpha   90.00
_cell.angle_beta   90.00
_cell.angle_gamma   90.00
#
_symmetry.space_group_name_H-M   'P 1'
#
loop_
_entity.id
_entity.type
_entity.pdbx_description
1 polymer ?
#
loop_
_entity_poly.entity_id
_entity_poly.type
_entity_poly.pdbx_seq_one_letter_code
_entity_poly.pdbx_strand_id
1 'polypeptide(L)'
;MRPRCRTRCTLADQAVAFVIATATATVPMVPSDDVDLGLHALILHTKEYADLCHRFAGRFLHHNPKPGGGGRAPEMIAASAHAMKAAGFMVFDDLWTVDGTNLAQCDADCGRPYGQA
;
A
#
# COMPACT_ATOMS: atom_id res chain seq x y z
N MET A 1 -0.39 -30.92 -11.85
CA MET A 1 -0.32 -29.89 -10.79
C MET A 1 1.14 -29.71 -10.40
N ARG A 2 1.73 -28.53 -10.62
CA ARG A 2 3.11 -28.20 -10.21
C ARG A 2 3.05 -27.20 -9.04
N PRO A 3 4.00 -27.27 -8.09
CA PRO A 3 3.93 -26.49 -6.85
C PRO A 3 4.16 -25.01 -7.12
N ARG A 4 3.36 -24.15 -6.47
CA ARG A 4 3.40 -22.69 -6.56
C ARG A 4 4.68 -22.15 -5.90
N CYS A 5 5.72 -21.93 -6.69
CA CYS A 5 6.83 -21.04 -6.32
C CYS A 5 6.50 -19.63 -6.83
N ARG A 6 5.65 -18.87 -6.11
CA ARG A 6 5.23 -17.51 -6.54
C ARG A 6 5.19 -16.44 -5.43
N THR A 7 5.52 -16.75 -4.18
CA THR A 7 4.88 -16.04 -3.04
C THR A 7 5.79 -15.17 -2.15
N ARG A 8 6.95 -14.66 -2.58
CA ARG A 8 7.79 -13.81 -1.68
C ARG A 8 8.22 -12.43 -2.17
N CYS A 9 8.10 -12.09 -3.45
CA CYS A 9 8.51 -10.75 -3.94
C CYS A 9 7.36 -9.89 -4.46
N THR A 10 6.20 -10.46 -4.83
CA THR A 10 5.16 -9.68 -5.53
C THR A 10 4.50 -8.60 -4.68
N LEU A 11 4.16 -8.87 -3.41
CA LEU A 11 3.52 -7.87 -2.53
C LEU A 11 4.45 -6.71 -2.20
N ALA A 12 5.72 -7.01 -1.88
CA ALA A 12 6.74 -6.00 -1.62
C ALA A 12 7.00 -5.14 -2.87
N ASP A 13 7.08 -5.77 -4.04
CA ASP A 13 7.25 -5.04 -5.31
C ASP A 13 6.05 -4.13 -5.60
N GLN A 14 4.82 -4.60 -5.40
CA GLN A 14 3.62 -3.77 -5.57
C GLN A 14 3.56 -2.62 -4.56
N ALA A 15 3.98 -2.83 -3.30
CA ALA A 15 4.01 -1.78 -2.28
C ALA A 15 5.04 -0.69 -2.60
N VAL A 16 6.26 -1.07 -3.01
CA VAL A 16 7.27 -0.09 -3.46
C VAL A 16 6.77 0.68 -4.67
N ALA A 17 6.21 -0.01 -5.67
CA ALA A 17 5.63 0.62 -6.85
C ALA A 17 4.49 1.58 -6.48
N PHE A 18 3.64 1.23 -5.53
CA PHE A 18 2.57 2.09 -5.03
C PHE A 18 3.10 3.38 -4.39
N VAL A 19 4.14 3.29 -3.54
CA VAL A 19 4.78 4.47 -2.92
C VAL A 19 5.38 5.38 -3.98
N ILE A 20 6.10 4.82 -4.96
CA ILE A 20 6.71 5.61 -6.03
C ILE A 20 5.64 6.26 -6.93
N ALA A 21 4.59 5.53 -7.29
CA ALA A 21 3.48 6.08 -8.07
C ALA A 21 2.78 7.21 -7.29
N THR A 22 2.57 7.05 -5.99
CA THR A 22 1.97 8.07 -5.12
C THR A 22 2.80 9.36 -5.08
N ALA A 23 4.12 9.28 -5.25
CA ALA A 23 4.98 10.46 -5.28
C ALA A 23 4.67 11.43 -6.43
N THR A 24 4.15 10.92 -7.55
CA THR A 24 3.90 11.69 -8.79
C THR A 24 2.45 11.67 -9.26
N ALA A 25 1.58 10.91 -8.57
CA ALA A 25 0.18 10.79 -8.92
C ALA A 25 -0.57 12.13 -8.81
N THR A 26 -1.41 12.41 -9.80
CA THR A 26 -2.33 13.56 -9.81
C THR A 26 -3.73 13.20 -9.32
N VAL A 27 -3.94 11.95 -8.91
CA VAL A 27 -5.20 11.40 -8.38
C VAL A 27 -4.98 10.88 -6.96
N PRO A 28 -6.03 10.80 -6.12
CA PRO A 28 -5.90 10.17 -4.82
C PRO A 28 -5.54 8.69 -4.97
N MET A 29 -4.51 8.25 -4.27
CA MET A 29 -3.98 6.88 -4.31
C MET A 29 -4.42 6.09 -3.07
N VAL A 30 -4.96 4.90 -3.29
CA VAL A 30 -5.45 3.97 -2.26
C VAL A 30 -4.99 2.55 -2.62
N PRO A 31 -4.27 1.83 -1.74
CA PRO A 31 -3.85 0.47 -2.02
C PRO A 31 -5.03 -0.51 -1.90
N SER A 32 -4.93 -1.67 -2.57
CA SER A 32 -5.75 -2.84 -2.24
C SER A 32 -5.36 -3.43 -0.89
N ASP A 33 -6.12 -4.40 -0.37
CA ASP A 33 -5.84 -5.02 0.93
C ASP A 33 -4.48 -5.74 0.95
N ASP A 34 -4.17 -6.49 -0.11
CA ASP A 34 -2.89 -7.16 -0.27
C ASP A 34 -1.71 -6.19 -0.36
N VAL A 35 -1.84 -5.12 -1.15
CA VAL A 35 -0.77 -4.13 -1.30
C VAL A 35 -0.58 -3.30 -0.04
N ASP A 36 -1.64 -3.08 0.72
CA ASP A 36 -1.58 -2.40 2.02
C ASP A 36 -0.79 -3.20 3.06
N LEU A 37 -0.93 -4.54 3.09
CA LEU A 37 -0.08 -5.39 3.92
C LEU A 37 1.41 -5.21 3.59
N GLY A 38 1.73 -5.12 2.30
CA GLY A 38 3.09 -4.83 1.83
C GLY A 38 3.56 -3.42 2.20
N LEU A 39 2.67 -2.43 2.12
CA LEU A 39 2.95 -1.04 2.50
C LEU A 39 3.25 -0.92 4.00
N HIS A 40 2.45 -1.55 4.86
CA HIS A 40 2.71 -1.58 6.30
C HIS A 40 4.05 -2.22 6.62
N ALA A 41 4.36 -3.37 6.01
CA ALA A 41 5.66 -4.01 6.18
C ALA A 41 6.81 -3.09 5.72
N LEU A 42 6.65 -2.39 4.59
CA LEU A 42 7.64 -1.45 4.07
C LEU A 42 7.86 -0.26 5.01
N ILE A 43 6.80 0.32 5.58
CA ILE A 43 6.90 1.46 6.50
C ILE A 43 7.71 1.12 7.76
N LEU A 44 7.66 -0.13 8.23
CA LEU A 44 8.44 -0.59 9.38
C LEU A 44 9.95 -0.60 9.12
N HIS A 45 10.38 -0.69 7.86
CA HIS A 45 11.77 -0.44 7.45
C HIS A 45 12.01 1.07 7.33
N THR A 46 11.94 1.75 8.48
CA THR A 46 11.77 3.21 8.55
C THR A 46 12.86 4.01 7.84
N LYS A 47 14.12 3.53 7.86
CA LYS A 47 15.23 4.15 7.13
C LYS A 47 15.03 4.03 5.63
N GLU A 48 14.81 2.81 5.13
CA GLU A 48 14.64 2.53 3.70
C GLU A 48 13.39 3.21 3.15
N TYR A 49 12.31 3.22 3.92
CA TYR A 49 11.07 3.93 3.57
C TYR A 49 11.29 5.44 3.48
N ALA A 50 12.00 6.05 4.44
CA ALA A 50 12.32 7.47 4.40
C ALA A 50 13.21 7.81 3.19
N ASP A 51 14.23 7.00 2.92
CA ASP A 51 15.13 7.17 1.78
C ASP A 51 14.36 7.03 0.45
N LEU A 52 13.45 6.06 0.34
CA LEU A 52 12.57 5.88 -0.82
C LEU A 52 11.67 7.11 -1.04
N CYS A 53 11.01 7.58 0.02
CA CYS A 53 10.14 8.76 -0.05
C CYS A 53 10.92 10.01 -0.50
N HIS A 54 12.08 10.28 0.09
CA HIS A 54 12.90 11.43 -0.33
C HIS A 54 13.41 11.29 -1.75
N ARG A 55 13.81 10.08 -2.17
CA ARG A 55 14.33 9.85 -3.52
C ARG A 55 13.29 10.11 -4.61
N PHE A 56 12.04 9.71 -4.40
CA PHE A 56 11.01 9.76 -5.45
C PHE A 56 9.99 10.88 -5.27
N ALA A 57 9.70 11.29 -4.03
CA ALA A 57 8.74 12.37 -3.73
C ALA A 57 9.42 13.67 -3.27
N GLY A 58 10.73 13.67 -2.98
CA GLY A 58 11.44 14.82 -2.40
C GLY A 58 11.03 15.16 -0.96
N ARG A 59 10.17 14.34 -0.34
CA ARG A 59 9.64 14.53 1.03
C ARG A 59 9.17 13.19 1.60
N PHE A 60 9.03 13.10 2.92
CA PHE A 60 8.43 11.94 3.57
C PHE A 60 6.94 11.82 3.22
N LEU A 61 6.47 10.60 2.89
CA LEU A 61 5.05 10.30 2.70
C LEU A 61 4.49 9.74 4.01
N HIS A 62 3.68 10.52 4.72
CA HIS A 62 3.08 10.08 5.98
C HIS A 62 1.97 9.06 5.72
N HIS A 63 2.01 7.94 6.43
CA HIS A 63 0.87 7.03 6.52
C HIS A 63 -0.21 7.65 7.41
N ASN A 64 -1.42 7.80 6.87
CA ASN A 64 -2.54 8.47 7.54
C ASN A 64 -3.85 7.67 7.32
N PRO A 65 -4.09 6.61 8.12
CA PRO A 65 -5.31 5.83 8.00
C PRO A 65 -6.54 6.67 8.35
N LYS A 66 -7.69 6.41 7.70
CA LYS A 66 -8.95 7.10 7.96
C LYS A 66 -9.70 6.37 9.09
N PRO A 67 -9.85 6.96 10.30
CA PRO A 67 -10.59 6.33 11.39
C PRO A 67 -12.08 6.23 11.06
N GLY A 68 -12.76 5.20 11.56
CA GLY A 68 -14.23 5.10 11.48
C GLY A 68 -14.79 4.24 10.34
N GLY A 69 -13.99 3.32 9.79
CA GLY A 69 -14.48 2.06 9.22
C GLY A 69 -15.53 2.13 8.11
N GLY A 70 -15.09 2.56 6.93
CA GLY A 70 -15.70 2.18 5.67
C GLY A 70 -14.67 1.41 4.85
N GLY A 71 -15.10 0.32 4.19
CA GLY A 71 -14.27 -0.34 3.19
C GLY A 71 -13.81 0.65 2.12
N ARG A 72 -12.66 0.38 1.51
CA ARG A 72 -12.17 1.18 0.38
C ARG A 72 -13.11 0.99 -0.80
N ALA A 73 -13.45 2.09 -1.47
CA ALA A 73 -14.31 2.03 -2.64
C ALA A 73 -13.54 1.33 -3.79
N PRO A 74 -14.08 0.25 -4.41
CA PRO A 74 -13.37 -0.50 -5.45
C PRO A 74 -12.87 0.36 -6.61
N GLU A 75 -13.60 1.41 -6.96
CA GLU A 75 -13.22 2.38 -7.99
C GLU A 75 -11.94 3.14 -7.66
N MET A 76 -11.66 3.43 -6.38
CA MET A 76 -10.45 4.12 -5.94
C MET A 76 -9.22 3.21 -6.02
N ILE A 77 -9.41 1.92 -5.71
CA ILE A 77 -8.36 0.90 -5.85
C ILE A 77 -8.05 0.69 -7.34
N ALA A 78 -9.09 0.57 -8.18
CA ALA A 78 -8.93 0.45 -9.62
C ALA A 78 -8.24 1.67 -10.24
N ALA A 79 -8.59 2.89 -9.80
CA ALA A 79 -7.93 4.12 -10.22
C ALA A 79 -6.44 4.13 -9.84
N SER A 80 -6.10 3.63 -8.65
CA SER A 80 -4.71 3.54 -8.18
C SER A 80 -3.90 2.52 -9.00
N ALA A 81 -4.47 1.35 -9.27
CA ALA A 81 -3.87 0.36 -10.16
C ALA A 81 -3.65 0.92 -11.58
N HIS A 82 -4.61 1.69 -12.10
CA HIS A 82 -4.48 2.36 -13.39
C HIS A 82 -3.36 3.41 -13.37
N ALA A 83 -3.30 4.24 -12.34
CA ALA A 83 -2.25 5.25 -12.18
C ALA A 83 -0.85 4.61 -12.13
N MET A 84 -0.71 3.47 -11.45
CA MET A 84 0.54 2.69 -11.43
C MET A 84 0.91 2.16 -12.82
N LYS A 85 -0.05 1.60 -13.57
CA LYS A 85 0.16 1.17 -14.96
C LYS A 85 0.58 2.35 -15.85
N ALA A 86 -0.08 3.49 -15.71
CA ALA A 86 0.22 4.71 -16.46
C ALA A 86 1.62 5.28 -16.12
N ALA A 87 2.08 5.11 -14.88
CA ALA A 87 3.43 5.42 -14.45
C ALA A 87 4.49 4.40 -14.92
N GLY A 88 4.08 3.35 -15.66
CA GLY A 88 4.97 2.37 -16.26
C GLY A 88 5.29 1.16 -15.37
N PHE A 89 4.61 1.00 -14.23
CA PHE A 89 4.81 -0.16 -13.37
C PHE A 89 4.06 -1.39 -13.86
N MET A 90 4.70 -2.55 -13.70
CA MET A 90 4.01 -3.83 -13.81
C MET A 90 3.06 -3.99 -12.62
N VAL A 91 1.77 -4.15 -12.92
CA VAL A 91 0.71 -4.36 -11.93
C VAL A 91 0.23 -5.81 -12.03
N PHE A 92 0.23 -6.52 -10.91
CA PHE A 92 -0.30 -7.87 -10.83
C PHE A 92 -1.78 -7.80 -10.46
N ASP A 93 -2.66 -7.94 -11.45
CA ASP A 93 -4.11 -7.71 -11.28
C ASP A 93 -4.74 -8.53 -10.13
N ASP A 94 -4.25 -9.76 -9.89
CA ASP A 94 -4.70 -10.63 -8.79
C ASP A 94 -4.44 -10.04 -7.39
N LEU A 95 -3.54 -9.06 -7.26
CA LEU A 95 -3.22 -8.36 -6.01
C LEU A 95 -3.96 -7.03 -5.87
N TRP A 96 -4.72 -6.61 -6.88
CA TRP A 96 -5.46 -5.35 -6.93
C TRP A 96 -6.98 -5.59 -6.92
N THR A 97 -7.42 -6.58 -6.14
CA THR A 97 -8.84 -6.91 -5.95
C THR A 97 -9.35 -6.43 -4.59
N VAL A 98 -10.68 -6.36 -4.47
CA VAL A 98 -11.38 -6.19 -3.19
C VAL A 98 -12.04 -7.53 -2.87
N ASP A 99 -11.39 -8.34 -2.04
CA ASP A 99 -12.02 -9.56 -1.55
C ASP A 99 -12.97 -9.15 -0.41
N GLY A 100 -14.21 -8.89 -0.79
CA GLY A 100 -15.29 -8.35 0.04
C GLY A 100 -15.74 -9.21 1.23
N THR A 101 -14.84 -9.93 1.89
CA THR A 101 -15.13 -10.80 3.05
C THR A 101 -14.25 -10.54 4.27
N ASN A 102 -13.48 -9.45 4.33
CA ASN A 102 -12.95 -9.01 5.62
C ASN A 102 -12.91 -7.47 5.77
N LEU A 103 -14.05 -6.89 6.15
CA LEU A 103 -14.16 -5.50 6.60
C LEU A 103 -13.54 -5.28 8.00
N ALA A 104 -12.86 -6.28 8.59
CA ALA A 104 -11.92 -6.02 9.67
C ALA A 104 -10.65 -5.41 9.05
N GLN A 105 -10.69 -4.09 8.90
CA GLN A 105 -9.49 -3.26 8.87
C GLN A 105 -8.53 -3.81 9.93
N CYS A 106 -7.31 -4.17 9.54
CA CYS A 106 -6.28 -4.62 10.48
C CYS A 106 -5.72 -3.44 11.32
N ASP A 107 -6.59 -2.46 11.62
CA ASP A 107 -6.45 -1.39 12.60
C ASP A 107 -6.99 -1.86 13.97
N ALA A 108 -6.67 -3.09 14.38
CA ALA A 108 -6.74 -3.44 15.80
C ALA A 108 -5.52 -2.82 16.51
N ASP A 109 -5.53 -1.49 16.58
CA ASP A 109 -4.65 -0.69 17.43
C ASP A 109 -4.99 -1.00 18.89
N CYS A 110 -4.42 -2.09 19.42
CA CYS A 110 -4.36 -2.36 20.85
C CYS A 110 -3.28 -1.45 21.44
N GLY A 111 -3.67 -0.18 21.61
CA GLY A 111 -2.77 0.94 21.77
C GLY A 111 -1.81 0.91 22.97
N ARG A 112 -0.81 1.77 22.85
CA ARG A 112 -0.22 2.50 23.97
C ARG A 112 -0.16 3.99 23.62
N PRO A 113 -0.24 4.90 24.62
CA PRO A 113 -0.12 6.33 24.38
C PRO A 113 1.27 6.69 23.86
N TYR A 114 1.33 7.54 22.84
CA TYR A 114 2.56 8.24 22.47
C TYR A 114 2.96 9.19 23.61
N GLY A 115 4.23 9.15 24.03
CA GLY A 115 4.80 10.15 24.94
C GLY A 115 4.89 9.78 26.41
N GLN A 116 5.17 8.53 26.76
CA GLN A 116 5.85 8.26 28.03
C GLN A 116 7.36 8.16 27.75
N ALA A 117 8.12 8.96 28.49
CA ALA A 117 9.55 9.21 28.34
C ALA A 117 10.43 7.96 28.42
#